data_AF-A0A964QNT6-F1
#
_entry.id   AF-A0A964QNT6-F1
#
_cell.length_a   1.000
_cell.length_b   1.000
_cell.length_c   1.000
_cell.angle_alpha   90.00
_cell.angle_beta   90.00
_cell.angle_gamma   90.00
#
_symmetry.space_group_name_H-M   'P 1'
#
loop_
_entity.id
_entity.type
_entity.pdbx_description
1 polymer ?
#
loop_
_entity_poly.entity_id
_entity_poly.type
_entity_poly.pdbx_seq_one_letter_code
_entity_poly.pdbx_strand_id
1 'polypeptide(L)'
;MNWSVTKTKNSVAWLFMLACGFVSSLGAETANPGKFRGYVEQNQRRQAYGVYIKNRKFGWAIDEMKLGKHDGRDVALYTFDIQGRFTSGGEKSTFESKSVTIYELEGKGEIIFGEERSVEDGNETLRTIVREGDGLAITTRIRSGESKRRVPIPKDSLELIRELEVWLSKPPLKGAKFEGYSTSWDQDDVNSKEIYIYRGRKTILWGGVKTAIHLITLNMDGMVMACELMTDGTAIKGFMGGLFELRAEKESIAKMLGTEPIDMLEASSIKVDKNLGAPENVEALTLRLTGLKDFKIPNSHRQRVRSNLGGNLILELSRDRRTEQPARLPPAKRDEYLKSTPTLQSDHEALRKKAREIIREEKDPLEMATYLEQWVFTNVRQTMAANTTSALDVLNNRAGDCTEITMLFVALARASGIPAREVGGVMYANEGSPIFGWHAWAEIHDGEQWVSIDPTWNQVYVDATHIKLSEDSNDWAWVNLLGKMKIKVLKVTRKS
;
A
#
# COMPACT_ATOMS: atom_id res chain seq x y z
N MET A 1 23.02 16.38 21.81
CA MET A 1 22.89 15.00 21.28
C MET A 1 22.85 15.11 19.77
N ASN A 2 23.80 14.50 19.06
CA ASN A 2 23.80 14.45 17.61
C ASN A 2 22.70 13.48 17.17
N TRP A 3 21.56 14.02 16.76
CA TRP A 3 20.48 13.23 16.18
C TRP A 3 20.91 12.77 14.78
N SER A 4 21.30 11.50 14.65
CA SER A 4 21.31 10.87 13.33
C SER A 4 19.85 10.59 12.97
N VAL A 5 19.34 11.24 11.93
CA VAL A 5 18.10 10.79 11.31
C VAL A 5 18.35 9.35 10.88
N THR A 6 17.70 8.42 11.56
CA THR A 6 17.82 7.00 11.30
C THR A 6 16.98 6.69 10.07
N LYS A 7 17.61 5.96 9.15
CA LYS A 7 17.13 5.54 7.84
C LYS A 7 15.70 5.03 7.92
N THR A 8 14.83 5.54 7.05
CA THR A 8 13.46 5.04 6.90
C THR A 8 13.38 4.05 5.74
N LYS A 9 12.71 2.92 5.99
CA LYS A 9 12.20 1.99 5.01
C LYS A 9 10.73 2.35 4.95
N ASN A 10 10.24 2.51 3.74
CA ASN A 10 8.82 2.39 3.50
C ASN A 10 8.67 0.92 3.17
N SER A 11 7.68 0.23 3.70
CA SER A 11 7.42 -1.18 3.37
C SER A 11 6.96 -1.29 1.90
N VAL A 12 7.89 -1.09 0.95
CA VAL A 12 7.59 -1.17 -0.49
C VAL A 12 7.21 -2.60 -0.88
N ALA A 13 7.63 -3.60 -0.10
CA ALA A 13 7.15 -4.98 -0.21
C ALA A 13 5.61 -5.07 -0.19
N TRP A 14 4.94 -4.26 0.62
CA TRP A 14 3.47 -4.16 0.68
C TRP A 14 2.88 -3.56 -0.60
N LEU A 15 3.47 -2.48 -1.11
CA LEU A 15 3.11 -1.87 -2.40
C LEU A 15 3.26 -2.83 -3.59
N PHE A 16 4.15 -3.82 -3.49
CA PHE A 16 4.35 -4.82 -4.55
C PHE A 16 3.36 -5.98 -4.50
N MET A 17 2.96 -6.44 -3.32
CA MET A 17 1.89 -7.45 -3.20
C MET A 17 0.58 -6.91 -3.78
N LEU A 18 0.25 -5.65 -3.49
CA LEU A 18 -0.89 -4.90 -4.05
C LEU A 18 -0.73 -4.46 -5.52
N ALA A 19 0.42 -4.67 -6.16
CA ALA A 19 0.60 -4.31 -7.58
C ALA A 19 0.77 -5.53 -8.49
N CYS A 20 1.09 -6.69 -7.91
CA CYS A 20 1.40 -7.89 -8.68
C CYS A 20 0.33 -9.00 -8.59
N GLY A 21 -0.57 -8.98 -7.61
CA GLY A 21 -1.79 -9.83 -7.61
C GLY A 21 -2.80 -9.52 -8.74
N PHE A 22 -2.43 -8.65 -9.68
CA PHE A 22 -3.34 -7.84 -10.49
C PHE A 22 -3.51 -8.29 -11.92
N VAL A 23 -3.09 -9.52 -12.22
CA VAL A 23 -3.23 -10.03 -13.58
C VAL A 23 -3.55 -11.51 -13.56
N SER A 24 -4.79 -11.83 -13.24
CA SER A 24 -5.35 -13.09 -13.66
C SER A 24 -6.56 -12.84 -14.53
N SER A 25 -6.36 -12.86 -15.85
CA SER A 25 -7.47 -13.24 -16.72
C SER A 25 -7.03 -14.13 -17.85
N LEU A 26 -7.85 -15.15 -18.08
CA LEU A 26 -7.61 -16.39 -18.81
C LEU A 26 -8.43 -16.32 -20.09
N GLY A 27 -7.95 -16.93 -21.17
CA GLY A 27 -8.63 -16.87 -22.46
C GLY A 27 -9.90 -17.73 -22.46
N ALA A 28 -10.60 -17.78 -23.57
CA ALA A 28 -11.21 -18.96 -24.20
C ALA A 28 -12.02 -18.54 -25.43
N GLU A 29 -12.01 -19.40 -26.44
CA GLU A 29 -13.15 -19.51 -27.33
C GLU A 29 -14.37 -20.07 -26.58
N THR A 30 -15.52 -19.49 -26.91
CA THR A 30 -16.89 -19.77 -26.48
C THR A 30 -17.18 -21.17 -25.90
N ALA A 31 -17.42 -21.25 -24.59
CA ALA A 31 -18.15 -22.35 -23.95
C ALA A 31 -19.20 -21.84 -22.93
N ASN A 32 -20.24 -22.64 -22.69
CA ASN A 32 -21.50 -22.33 -21.97
C ASN A 32 -21.36 -21.42 -20.72
N PRO A 33 -22.26 -20.44 -20.50
CA PRO A 33 -22.35 -19.70 -19.24
C PRO A 33 -22.60 -20.64 -18.05
N GLY A 34 -21.91 -20.41 -16.92
CA GLY A 34 -22.15 -21.13 -15.65
C GLY A 34 -21.37 -22.43 -15.42
N LYS A 35 -20.53 -22.88 -16.37
CA LYS A 35 -19.58 -23.99 -16.19
C LYS A 35 -18.18 -23.59 -16.59
N PHE A 36 -17.30 -23.36 -15.61
CA PHE A 36 -15.94 -22.86 -15.83
C PHE A 36 -14.91 -23.96 -16.09
N ARG A 37 -15.27 -25.24 -15.96
CA ARG A 37 -14.29 -26.32 -16.18
C ARG A 37 -13.60 -26.23 -17.54
N GLY A 38 -14.38 -26.20 -18.62
CA GLY A 38 -13.83 -26.12 -19.98
C GLY A 38 -13.07 -24.81 -20.23
N TYR A 39 -13.52 -23.73 -19.61
CA TYR A 39 -12.82 -22.43 -19.61
C TYR A 39 -11.43 -22.56 -18.99
N VAL A 40 -11.31 -23.13 -17.79
CA VAL A 40 -10.01 -23.31 -17.12
C VAL A 40 -9.14 -24.31 -17.87
N GLU A 41 -9.69 -25.41 -18.39
CA GLU A 41 -8.93 -26.42 -19.16
C GLU A 41 -8.22 -25.83 -20.37
N GLN A 42 -8.90 -24.96 -21.11
CA GLN A 42 -8.35 -24.31 -22.30
C GLN A 42 -7.30 -23.25 -21.98
N ASN A 43 -7.27 -22.76 -20.74
CA ASN A 43 -6.52 -21.56 -20.37
C ASN A 43 -5.61 -21.76 -19.17
N GLN A 44 -5.24 -23.01 -18.92
CA GLN A 44 -4.18 -23.31 -17.97
C GLN A 44 -2.90 -22.62 -18.44
N ARG A 45 -2.28 -21.86 -17.55
CA ARG A 45 -1.09 -21.09 -17.86
C ARG A 45 -0.24 -20.88 -16.63
N ARG A 46 1.03 -20.58 -16.90
CA ARG A 46 2.01 -20.16 -15.92
C ARG A 46 2.83 -19.03 -16.53
N GLN A 47 2.77 -17.83 -15.97
CA GLN A 47 3.49 -16.67 -16.49
C GLN A 47 4.44 -16.12 -15.44
N ALA A 48 5.70 -15.97 -15.82
CA ALA A 48 6.73 -15.39 -14.98
C ALA A 48 7.00 -13.92 -15.35
N TYR A 49 7.41 -13.15 -14.34
CA TYR A 49 7.62 -11.73 -14.44
C TYR A 49 8.92 -11.34 -13.76
N GLY A 50 9.70 -10.46 -14.38
CA GLY A 50 10.69 -9.67 -13.67
C GLY A 50 10.03 -8.44 -13.06
N VAL A 51 10.41 -8.10 -11.82
CA VAL A 51 9.95 -6.90 -11.11
C VAL A 51 11.10 -5.90 -11.02
N TYR A 52 10.85 -4.69 -11.51
CA TYR A 52 11.86 -3.68 -11.79
C TYR A 52 11.54 -2.33 -11.15
N ILE A 53 12.60 -1.58 -10.85
CA ILE A 53 12.54 -0.16 -10.51
C ILE A 53 13.63 0.58 -11.30
N LYS A 54 13.28 1.64 -12.03
CA LYS A 54 14.22 2.37 -12.92
C LYS A 54 15.06 1.41 -13.80
N ASN A 55 14.42 0.39 -14.39
CA ASN A 55 15.04 -0.68 -15.20
C ASN A 55 16.03 -1.62 -14.48
N ARG A 56 16.19 -1.52 -13.16
CA ARG A 56 16.98 -2.46 -12.37
C ARG A 56 16.05 -3.51 -11.75
N LYS A 57 16.35 -4.79 -11.95
CA LYS A 57 15.56 -5.90 -11.41
C LYS A 57 15.87 -6.10 -9.93
N PHE A 58 14.84 -6.16 -9.09
CA PHE A 58 14.97 -6.42 -7.67
C PHE A 58 14.12 -7.60 -7.19
N GLY A 59 13.19 -8.07 -8.02
CA GLY A 59 12.33 -9.19 -7.72
C GLY A 59 11.86 -9.93 -8.96
N TRP A 60 11.09 -10.98 -8.72
CA TRP A 60 10.37 -11.74 -9.72
C TRP A 60 9.00 -12.14 -9.16
N ALA A 61 8.05 -12.37 -10.06
CA ALA A 61 6.75 -12.93 -9.71
C ALA A 61 6.36 -14.04 -10.68
N ILE A 62 5.54 -14.98 -10.26
CA ILE A 62 4.95 -16.02 -11.10
C ILE A 62 3.48 -16.17 -10.75
N ASP A 63 2.63 -16.07 -11.75
CA ASP A 63 1.26 -16.53 -11.64
C ASP A 63 1.09 -17.90 -12.32
N GLU A 64 0.10 -18.65 -11.86
CA GLU A 64 -0.36 -19.86 -12.53
C GLU A 64 -1.86 -20.01 -12.31
N MET A 65 -2.57 -20.42 -13.36
CA MET A 65 -3.92 -20.95 -13.25
C MET A 65 -3.95 -22.36 -13.84
N LYS A 66 -4.61 -23.27 -13.15
CA LYS A 66 -4.86 -24.62 -13.65
C LYS A 66 -6.13 -25.22 -13.06
N LEU A 67 -6.56 -26.34 -13.64
CA LEU A 67 -7.48 -27.23 -12.93
C LEU A 67 -6.74 -27.92 -11.78
N GLY A 68 -7.46 -28.11 -10.67
CA GLY A 68 -6.99 -28.92 -9.56
C GLY A 68 -8.14 -29.57 -8.83
N LYS A 69 -7.84 -30.08 -7.63
CA LYS A 69 -8.83 -30.67 -6.73
C LYS A 69 -8.79 -30.03 -5.36
N HIS A 70 -9.97 -29.80 -4.79
CA HIS A 70 -10.16 -29.39 -3.40
C HIS A 70 -11.36 -30.17 -2.84
N ASP A 71 -11.17 -30.84 -1.71
CA ASP A 71 -12.19 -31.72 -1.09
C ASP A 71 -12.82 -32.72 -2.06
N GLY A 72 -12.00 -33.30 -2.95
CA GLY A 72 -12.41 -34.30 -3.93
C GLY A 72 -13.17 -33.76 -5.16
N ARG A 73 -13.46 -32.45 -5.21
CA ARG A 73 -14.12 -31.78 -6.34
C ARG A 73 -13.10 -31.09 -7.23
N ASP A 74 -13.43 -30.98 -8.52
CA ASP A 74 -12.61 -30.22 -9.45
C ASP A 74 -12.82 -28.72 -9.24
N VAL A 75 -11.73 -27.96 -9.24
CA VAL A 75 -11.69 -26.52 -8.94
C VAL A 75 -10.71 -25.81 -9.86
N ALA A 76 -10.82 -24.48 -9.96
CA ALA A 76 -9.75 -23.66 -10.54
C ALA A 76 -8.76 -23.27 -9.43
N LEU A 77 -7.49 -23.57 -9.63
CA LEU A 77 -6.40 -23.18 -8.74
C LEU A 77 -5.64 -22.03 -9.36
N TYR A 78 -5.70 -20.86 -8.72
CA TYR A 78 -4.81 -19.75 -9.00
C TYR A 78 -3.70 -19.72 -7.96
N THR A 79 -2.43 -19.61 -8.39
CA THR A 79 -1.31 -19.39 -7.49
C THR A 79 -0.54 -18.16 -7.90
N PHE A 80 -0.09 -17.39 -6.91
CA PHE A 80 0.75 -16.23 -7.15
C PHE A 80 1.93 -16.21 -6.18
N ASP A 81 3.14 -16.30 -6.74
CA ASP A 81 4.41 -16.26 -6.04
C ASP A 81 5.13 -14.95 -6.37
N ILE A 82 5.67 -14.26 -5.37
CA ILE A 82 6.53 -13.11 -5.57
C ILE A 82 7.70 -13.16 -4.61
N GLN A 83 8.88 -12.78 -5.09
CA GLN A 83 10.07 -12.69 -4.27
C GLN A 83 10.91 -11.48 -4.71
N GLY A 84 11.52 -10.79 -3.75
CA GLY A 84 12.46 -9.73 -4.07
C GLY A 84 13.42 -9.40 -2.94
N ARG A 85 14.38 -8.55 -3.27
CA ARG A 85 15.39 -8.02 -2.35
C ARG A 85 15.75 -6.58 -2.70
N PHE A 86 15.93 -5.74 -1.70
CA PHE A 86 16.31 -4.36 -1.88
C PHE A 86 17.14 -3.87 -0.68
N THR A 87 17.63 -2.64 -0.75
CA THR A 87 18.17 -1.91 0.40
C THR A 87 17.35 -0.67 0.67
N SER A 88 17.34 -0.16 1.90
CA SER A 88 16.83 1.17 2.21
C SER A 88 17.81 1.86 3.17
N GLY A 89 18.42 2.96 2.72
CA GLY A 89 19.49 3.59 3.49
C GLY A 89 20.67 2.63 3.75
N GLY A 90 20.93 1.68 2.85
CA GLY A 90 21.97 0.67 3.02
C GLY A 90 21.68 -0.51 3.96
N GLU A 91 20.51 -0.58 4.62
CA GLU A 91 20.05 -1.81 5.29
C GLU A 91 19.41 -2.75 4.26
N LYS A 92 19.74 -4.04 4.29
CA LYS A 92 19.22 -5.04 3.35
C LYS A 92 17.85 -5.54 3.80
N SER A 93 16.98 -5.78 2.83
CA SER A 93 15.68 -6.40 3.05
C SER A 93 15.33 -7.39 1.93
N THR A 94 14.54 -8.40 2.30
CA THR A 94 14.02 -9.47 1.47
C THR A 94 12.55 -9.68 1.78
N PHE A 95 11.77 -10.00 0.74
CA PHE A 95 10.39 -10.40 0.88
C PHE A 95 10.09 -11.58 -0.03
N GLU A 96 9.19 -12.44 0.42
CA GLU A 96 8.62 -13.55 -0.33
C GLU A 96 7.13 -13.64 0.04
N SER A 97 6.25 -13.75 -0.94
CA SER A 97 4.85 -14.12 -0.71
C SER A 97 4.45 -15.21 -1.68
N LYS A 98 3.72 -16.19 -1.16
CA LYS A 98 3.11 -17.27 -1.92
C LYS A 98 1.64 -17.32 -1.58
N SER A 99 0.80 -17.40 -2.59
CA SER A 99 -0.63 -17.49 -2.40
C SER A 99 -1.27 -18.53 -3.30
N VAL A 100 -2.35 -19.11 -2.79
CA VAL A 100 -3.26 -19.98 -3.52
C VAL A 100 -4.66 -19.43 -3.34
N THR A 101 -5.39 -19.26 -4.43
CA THR A 101 -6.83 -18.94 -4.43
C THR A 101 -7.56 -20.01 -5.20
N ILE A 102 -8.61 -20.57 -4.61
CA ILE A 102 -9.40 -21.65 -5.18
C ILE A 102 -10.77 -21.11 -5.52
N TYR A 103 -11.14 -21.24 -6.80
CA TYR A 103 -12.46 -20.87 -7.31
C TYR A 103 -13.28 -22.13 -7.58
N GLU A 104 -14.57 -22.06 -7.27
CA GLU A 104 -15.53 -23.07 -7.71
C GLU A 104 -15.67 -23.05 -9.25
N LEU A 105 -16.03 -24.17 -9.86
CA LEU A 105 -16.22 -24.26 -11.33
C LEU A 105 -17.68 -24.07 -11.77
N GLU A 106 -18.58 -23.85 -10.82
CA GLU A 106 -20.02 -23.67 -11.03
C GLU A 106 -20.45 -22.25 -10.58
N GLY A 107 -21.69 -21.88 -10.90
CA GLY A 107 -22.24 -20.57 -10.52
C GLY A 107 -21.46 -19.43 -11.17
N LYS A 108 -20.96 -18.50 -10.35
CA LYS A 108 -20.08 -17.40 -10.78
C LYS A 108 -18.59 -17.74 -10.73
N GLY A 109 -18.25 -18.93 -10.23
CA GLY A 109 -16.90 -19.31 -9.91
C GLY A 109 -16.33 -18.48 -8.78
N GLU A 110 -17.04 -18.48 -7.65
CA GLU A 110 -16.67 -17.75 -6.44
C GLU A 110 -15.45 -18.36 -5.76
N ILE A 111 -14.73 -17.54 -4.99
CA ILE A 111 -13.66 -18.02 -4.11
C ILE A 111 -14.26 -18.87 -2.98
N ILE A 112 -13.72 -20.07 -2.80
CA ILE A 112 -14.13 -21.02 -1.75
C ILE A 112 -13.03 -21.31 -0.73
N PHE A 113 -11.77 -21.10 -1.13
CA PHE A 113 -10.61 -21.25 -0.27
C PHE A 113 -9.49 -20.32 -0.73
N GLY A 114 -8.67 -19.88 0.22
CA GLY A 114 -7.43 -19.18 -0.06
C GLY A 114 -6.39 -19.45 1.00
N GLU A 115 -5.13 -19.36 0.63
CA GLU A 115 -4.00 -19.36 1.54
C GLU A 115 -2.98 -18.34 1.06
N GLU A 116 -2.43 -17.55 1.97
CA GLU A 116 -1.34 -16.62 1.70
C GLU A 116 -0.27 -16.77 2.78
N ARG A 117 0.96 -17.04 2.37
CA ARG A 117 2.13 -17.04 3.25
C ARG A 117 3.10 -15.97 2.78
N SER A 118 3.24 -14.92 3.58
CA SER A 118 4.20 -13.84 3.36
C SER A 118 5.32 -13.90 4.39
N VAL A 119 6.56 -13.74 3.95
CA VAL A 119 7.76 -13.68 4.78
C VAL A 119 8.54 -12.43 4.39
N GLU A 120 8.75 -11.54 5.36
CA GLU A 120 9.58 -10.35 5.19
C GLU A 120 10.68 -10.33 6.25
N ASP A 121 11.94 -10.41 5.80
CA ASP A 121 13.13 -10.47 6.65
C ASP A 121 13.04 -11.50 7.80
N GLY A 122 12.43 -12.65 7.50
CA GLY A 122 12.26 -13.78 8.41
C GLY A 122 10.98 -13.73 9.27
N ASN A 123 10.21 -12.64 9.22
CA ASN A 123 8.92 -12.55 9.89
C ASN A 123 7.81 -13.10 8.98
N GLU A 124 7.11 -14.12 9.46
CA GLU A 124 6.06 -14.80 8.71
C GLU A 124 4.66 -14.29 9.10
N THR A 125 3.83 -14.09 8.08
CA THR A 125 2.38 -13.94 8.20
C THR A 125 1.72 -15.03 7.35
N LEU A 126 0.86 -15.84 7.98
CA LEU A 126 0.06 -16.86 7.30
C LEU A 126 -1.42 -16.48 7.38
N ARG A 127 -2.10 -16.44 6.25
CA ARG A 127 -3.55 -16.26 6.16
C ARG A 127 -4.17 -17.50 5.55
N THR A 128 -5.19 -18.05 6.21
CA THR A 128 -6.01 -19.14 5.69
C THR A 128 -7.46 -18.67 5.58
N ILE A 129 -8.05 -18.88 4.41
CA ILE A 129 -9.38 -18.41 4.05
C ILE A 129 -10.24 -19.63 3.73
N VAL A 130 -11.33 -19.80 4.46
CA VAL A 130 -12.24 -20.96 4.32
C VAL A 130 -13.68 -20.49 4.25
N ARG A 131 -14.49 -21.12 3.40
CA ARG A 131 -15.93 -20.89 3.36
C ARG A 131 -16.58 -21.18 4.71
N GLU A 132 -17.32 -20.23 5.25
CA GLU A 132 -18.06 -20.36 6.51
C GLU A 132 -19.45 -19.73 6.35
N GLY A 133 -20.46 -20.56 6.04
CA GLY A 133 -21.83 -20.11 5.76
C GLY A 133 -21.93 -19.32 4.44
N ASP A 134 -22.59 -18.16 4.47
CA ASP A 134 -22.72 -17.22 3.34
C ASP A 134 -21.52 -16.27 3.15
N GLY A 135 -20.37 -16.60 3.76
CA GLY A 135 -19.17 -15.77 3.76
C GLY A 135 -17.89 -16.59 3.80
N LEU A 136 -16.77 -15.91 4.00
CA LEU A 136 -15.45 -16.50 4.23
C LEU A 136 -14.96 -16.14 5.63
N ALA A 137 -14.27 -17.08 6.27
CA ALA A 137 -13.50 -16.81 7.47
C ALA A 137 -12.01 -16.72 7.12
N ILE A 138 -11.39 -15.63 7.53
CA ILE A 138 -9.96 -15.37 7.37
C ILE A 138 -9.31 -15.55 8.74
N THR A 139 -8.39 -16.51 8.83
CA THR A 139 -7.54 -16.72 9.99
C THR A 139 -6.15 -16.20 9.65
N THR A 140 -5.70 -15.16 10.36
CA THR A 140 -4.37 -14.57 10.20
C THR A 140 -3.52 -15.00 11.40
N ARG A 141 -2.44 -15.71 11.14
CA ARG A 141 -1.42 -16.10 12.11
C ARG A 141 -0.14 -15.32 11.87
N ILE A 142 0.32 -14.67 12.93
CA ILE A 142 1.56 -13.90 13.01
C ILE A 142 2.37 -14.40 14.20
N ARG A 143 3.55 -13.84 14.42
CA ARG A 143 4.42 -14.24 15.53
C ARG A 143 3.76 -14.06 16.90
N SER A 144 3.00 -12.99 17.11
CA SER A 144 2.36 -12.69 18.40
C SER A 144 1.05 -13.42 18.66
N GLY A 145 0.49 -14.15 17.68
CA GLY A 145 -0.74 -14.88 17.88
C GLY A 145 -1.56 -15.07 16.61
N GLU A 146 -2.83 -15.36 16.81
CA GLU A 146 -3.78 -15.66 15.75
C GLU A 146 -5.03 -14.78 15.92
N SER A 147 -5.58 -14.34 14.80
CA SER A 147 -6.86 -13.62 14.74
C SER A 147 -7.75 -14.28 13.70
N LYS A 148 -9.06 -14.26 13.95
CA LYS A 148 -10.07 -14.76 13.01
C LYS A 148 -11.12 -13.68 12.78
N ARG A 149 -11.46 -13.43 11.52
CA ARG A 149 -12.54 -12.53 11.12
C ARG A 149 -13.39 -13.14 10.01
N ARG A 150 -14.64 -12.68 9.90
CA ARG A 150 -15.57 -13.09 8.86
C ARG A 150 -15.76 -11.95 7.86
N VAL A 151 -15.79 -12.28 6.58
CA VAL A 151 -16.03 -11.35 5.47
C VAL A 151 -17.12 -11.91 4.56
N PRO A 152 -17.87 -11.07 3.82
CA PRO A 152 -18.74 -11.55 2.76
C PRO A 152 -17.90 -12.26 1.68
N ILE A 153 -18.56 -13.07 0.85
CA ILE A 153 -17.93 -13.64 -0.34
C ILE A 153 -17.42 -12.48 -1.22
N PRO A 154 -16.13 -12.44 -1.58
CA PRO A 154 -15.58 -11.42 -2.46
C PRO A 154 -16.29 -11.40 -3.82
N LYS A 155 -16.30 -10.24 -4.46
CA LYS A 155 -16.86 -10.05 -5.81
C LYS A 155 -15.96 -10.68 -6.88
N ASP A 156 -14.68 -10.79 -6.60
CA ASP A 156 -13.70 -11.48 -7.43
C ASP A 156 -14.15 -12.92 -7.72
N SER A 157 -14.14 -13.28 -9.00
CA SER A 157 -14.74 -14.51 -9.50
C SER A 157 -14.29 -14.84 -10.91
N LEU A 158 -14.39 -16.12 -11.30
CA LEU A 158 -14.10 -16.55 -12.67
C LEU A 158 -15.05 -15.89 -13.69
N GLU A 159 -16.28 -15.54 -13.29
CA GLU A 159 -17.21 -14.77 -14.12
C GLU A 159 -16.64 -13.40 -14.49
N LEU A 160 -16.20 -12.60 -13.50
CA LEU A 160 -15.60 -11.27 -13.75
C LEU A 160 -14.35 -11.37 -14.61
N ILE A 161 -13.52 -12.38 -14.35
CA ILE A 161 -12.30 -12.66 -15.11
C ILE A 161 -12.65 -12.90 -16.60
N ARG A 162 -13.66 -13.72 -16.87
CA ARG A 162 -14.14 -14.02 -18.22
C ARG A 162 -14.83 -12.82 -18.87
N GLU A 163 -15.52 -11.98 -18.10
CA GLU A 163 -16.14 -10.76 -18.62
C GLU A 163 -15.10 -9.75 -19.12
N LEU A 164 -13.99 -9.57 -18.40
CA LEU A 164 -12.86 -8.75 -18.84
C LEU A 164 -12.29 -9.27 -20.16
N GLU A 165 -12.12 -10.58 -20.27
CA GLU A 165 -11.63 -11.24 -21.47
C GLU A 165 -12.56 -11.00 -22.67
N VAL A 166 -13.87 -11.21 -22.49
CA VAL A 166 -14.88 -10.94 -23.53
C VAL A 166 -14.82 -9.47 -23.96
N TRP A 167 -14.64 -8.55 -23.01
CA TRP A 167 -14.47 -7.13 -23.29
C TRP A 167 -13.22 -6.82 -24.10
N LEU A 168 -12.09 -7.50 -23.85
CA LEU A 168 -10.85 -7.35 -24.62
C LEU A 168 -10.91 -8.03 -26.00
N SER A 169 -11.62 -9.16 -26.11
CA SER A 169 -11.79 -9.91 -27.38
C SER A 169 -12.64 -9.15 -28.40
N LYS A 170 -13.54 -8.27 -27.93
CA LYS A 170 -14.35 -7.33 -28.70
C LYS A 170 -13.92 -5.91 -28.34
N PRO A 171 -12.72 -5.47 -28.79
CA PRO A 171 -12.04 -4.36 -28.17
C PRO A 171 -12.90 -3.09 -28.27
N PRO A 172 -13.14 -2.41 -27.15
CA PRO A 172 -14.07 -1.30 -27.10
C PRO A 172 -13.43 -0.02 -27.70
N LEU A 173 -14.21 1.05 -27.79
CA LEU A 173 -13.68 2.36 -28.16
C LEU A 173 -12.71 2.89 -27.08
N LYS A 174 -11.72 3.68 -27.51
CA LYS A 174 -10.79 4.36 -26.60
C LYS A 174 -11.56 5.21 -25.58
N GLY A 175 -11.24 5.02 -24.30
CA GLY A 175 -11.91 5.68 -23.17
C GLY A 175 -13.06 4.88 -22.56
N ALA A 176 -13.49 3.78 -23.19
CA ALA A 176 -14.44 2.85 -22.58
C ALA A 176 -13.88 2.29 -21.27
N LYS A 177 -14.80 2.03 -20.33
CA LYS A 177 -14.48 1.53 -19.00
C LYS A 177 -15.05 0.14 -18.80
N PHE A 178 -14.32 -0.68 -18.06
CA PHE A 178 -14.78 -1.94 -17.50
C PHE A 178 -14.53 -1.91 -15.99
N GLU A 179 -15.51 -2.34 -15.21
CA GLU A 179 -15.41 -2.41 -13.75
C GLU A 179 -15.13 -3.85 -13.35
N GLY A 180 -14.02 -4.07 -12.64
CA GLY A 180 -13.63 -5.36 -12.07
C GLY A 180 -13.50 -5.26 -10.54
N TYR A 181 -13.15 -6.39 -9.94
CA TYR A 181 -12.81 -6.48 -8.52
C TYR A 181 -11.71 -7.50 -8.33
N SER A 182 -10.82 -7.20 -7.39
CA SER A 182 -9.81 -8.13 -6.87
C SER A 182 -9.92 -8.25 -5.35
N THR A 183 -9.25 -9.27 -4.81
CA THR A 183 -9.35 -9.61 -3.39
C THR A 183 -8.05 -9.36 -2.63
N SER A 184 -8.13 -8.67 -1.50
CA SER A 184 -7.00 -8.40 -0.58
C SER A 184 -7.32 -8.90 0.84
N TRP A 185 -6.61 -9.91 1.33
CA TRP A 185 -6.95 -10.60 2.59
C TRP A 185 -6.56 -9.85 3.88
N ASP A 186 -5.73 -8.84 3.72
CA ASP A 186 -5.18 -7.95 4.74
C ASP A 186 -6.03 -6.69 4.99
N GLN A 187 -6.98 -6.37 4.10
CA GLN A 187 -7.84 -5.19 4.21
C GLN A 187 -9.17 -5.47 4.93
N ASP A 188 -9.71 -4.45 5.60
CA ASP A 188 -11.04 -4.49 6.24
C ASP A 188 -12.14 -4.95 5.26
N ASP A 189 -12.31 -4.20 4.17
CA ASP A 189 -13.05 -4.66 2.99
C ASP A 189 -12.07 -5.41 2.11
N VAL A 190 -12.37 -6.68 1.85
CA VAL A 190 -11.50 -7.52 1.02
C VAL A 190 -11.65 -7.21 -0.46
N ASN A 191 -12.66 -6.43 -0.87
CA ASN A 191 -12.90 -6.08 -2.27
C ASN A 191 -12.20 -4.78 -2.64
N SER A 192 -11.22 -4.86 -3.52
CA SER A 192 -10.65 -3.68 -4.18
C SER A 192 -11.36 -3.47 -5.52
N LYS A 193 -11.92 -2.27 -5.73
CA LYS A 193 -12.61 -1.94 -6.99
C LYS A 193 -11.58 -1.57 -8.06
N GLU A 194 -11.73 -2.17 -9.22
CA GLU A 194 -10.86 -1.95 -10.37
C GLU A 194 -11.61 -1.26 -11.51
N ILE A 195 -10.99 -0.23 -12.09
CA ILE A 195 -11.53 0.48 -13.25
C ILE A 195 -10.51 0.40 -14.38
N TYR A 196 -10.80 -0.47 -15.34
CA TYR A 196 -10.03 -0.64 -16.56
C TYR A 196 -10.48 0.39 -17.60
N ILE A 197 -9.56 1.25 -18.05
CA ILE A 197 -9.84 2.26 -19.08
C ILE A 197 -9.08 1.90 -20.35
N TYR A 198 -9.82 1.59 -21.42
CA TYR A 198 -9.23 1.20 -22.69
C TYR A 198 -8.49 2.37 -23.37
N ARG A 199 -7.22 2.18 -23.72
CA ARG A 199 -6.38 3.20 -24.37
C ARG A 199 -6.10 2.92 -25.84
N GLY A 200 -6.28 1.69 -26.28
CA GLY A 200 -6.09 1.25 -27.66
C GLY A 200 -5.50 -0.15 -27.73
N ARG A 201 -5.04 -0.54 -28.91
CA ARG A 201 -4.33 -1.80 -29.15
C ARG A 201 -3.12 -1.58 -30.03
N LYS A 202 -2.13 -2.46 -29.88
CA LYS A 202 -0.98 -2.60 -30.77
C LYS A 202 -0.73 -4.08 -31.05
N THR A 203 0.05 -4.37 -32.08
CA THR A 203 0.52 -5.73 -32.35
C THR A 203 1.99 -5.81 -32.02
N ILE A 204 2.39 -6.82 -31.25
CA ILE A 204 3.80 -7.13 -30.97
C ILE A 204 4.17 -8.50 -31.54
N LEU A 205 5.46 -8.78 -31.63
CA LEU A 205 5.95 -10.14 -31.84
C LEU A 205 6.21 -10.76 -30.47
N TRP A 206 5.38 -11.72 -30.06
CA TRP A 206 5.52 -12.44 -28.80
C TRP A 206 5.81 -13.91 -29.10
N GLY A 207 6.96 -14.41 -28.64
CA GLY A 207 7.38 -15.79 -28.95
C GLY A 207 7.50 -16.10 -30.45
N GLY A 208 7.72 -15.08 -31.30
CA GLY A 208 7.73 -15.24 -32.76
C GLY A 208 6.36 -15.15 -33.44
N VAL A 209 5.28 -14.96 -32.67
CA VAL A 209 3.91 -14.87 -33.18
C VAL A 209 3.40 -13.43 -33.06
N LYS A 210 2.73 -12.93 -34.10
CA LYS A 210 2.06 -11.62 -34.05
C LYS A 210 0.90 -11.71 -33.06
N THR A 211 1.02 -10.99 -31.96
CA THR A 211 0.10 -11.02 -30.83
C THR A 211 -0.50 -9.64 -30.62
N ALA A 212 -1.82 -9.57 -30.51
CA ALA A 212 -2.53 -8.34 -30.18
C ALA A 212 -2.37 -8.03 -28.69
N ILE A 213 -2.07 -6.77 -28.39
CA ILE A 213 -1.88 -6.24 -27.04
C ILE A 213 -2.77 -5.03 -26.86
N HIS A 214 -3.57 -5.05 -25.80
CA HIS A 214 -4.44 -3.98 -25.35
C HIS A 214 -3.69 -3.08 -24.38
N LEU A 215 -3.79 -1.79 -24.61
CA LEU A 215 -3.24 -0.76 -23.76
C LEU A 215 -4.34 -0.33 -22.79
N ILE A 216 -4.13 -0.53 -21.50
CA ILE A 216 -5.10 -0.27 -20.45
C ILE A 216 -4.52 0.71 -19.44
N THR A 217 -5.36 1.60 -18.92
CA THR A 217 -5.08 2.27 -17.65
C THR A 217 -5.98 1.66 -16.59
N LEU A 218 -5.39 0.98 -15.61
CA LEU A 218 -6.09 0.43 -14.45
C LEU A 218 -6.05 1.47 -13.32
N ASN A 219 -7.21 1.75 -12.73
CA ASN A 219 -7.32 2.51 -11.49
C ASN A 219 -7.88 1.60 -10.41
N MET A 220 -7.18 1.50 -9.29
CA MET A 220 -7.60 0.76 -8.11
C MET A 220 -7.28 1.58 -6.87
N ASP A 221 -8.29 1.90 -6.07
CA ASP A 221 -8.12 2.62 -4.79
C ASP A 221 -7.23 3.88 -4.91
N GLY A 222 -7.38 4.59 -6.04
CA GLY A 222 -6.63 5.79 -6.39
C GLY A 222 -5.27 5.54 -7.07
N MET A 223 -4.71 4.33 -6.96
CA MET A 223 -3.50 3.93 -7.65
C MET A 223 -3.76 3.73 -9.15
N VAL A 224 -2.90 4.30 -9.99
CA VAL A 224 -3.03 4.22 -11.46
C VAL A 224 -1.86 3.46 -12.06
N MET A 225 -2.19 2.38 -12.77
CA MET A 225 -1.25 1.56 -13.51
C MET A 225 -1.50 1.66 -15.01
N ALA A 226 -0.42 1.73 -15.80
CA ALA A 226 -0.48 1.51 -17.23
C ALA A 226 -0.14 0.05 -17.52
N CYS A 227 -1.06 -0.67 -18.15
CA CYS A 227 -0.93 -2.10 -18.40
C CYS A 227 -0.96 -2.37 -19.90
N GLU A 228 -0.14 -3.33 -20.32
CA GLU A 228 -0.17 -3.95 -21.64
C GLU A 228 -0.66 -5.37 -21.45
N LEU A 229 -1.89 -5.65 -21.86
CA LEU A 229 -2.56 -6.93 -21.67
C LEU A 229 -2.72 -7.65 -23.01
N MET A 230 -2.56 -8.96 -23.03
CA MET A 230 -3.01 -9.82 -24.13
C MET A 230 -4.55 -9.84 -24.20
N THR A 231 -5.12 -10.45 -25.24
CA THR A 231 -6.59 -10.57 -25.37
C THR A 231 -7.21 -11.44 -24.30
N ASP A 232 -6.50 -12.49 -23.85
CA ASP A 232 -6.91 -13.26 -22.68
C ASP A 232 -6.80 -12.43 -21.38
N GLY A 233 -6.12 -11.28 -21.45
CA GLY A 233 -5.82 -10.33 -20.38
C GLY A 233 -4.60 -10.69 -19.53
N THR A 234 -3.79 -11.66 -19.97
CA THR A 234 -2.43 -11.86 -19.46
C THR A 234 -1.61 -10.58 -19.62
N ALA A 235 -0.99 -10.08 -18.55
CA ALA A 235 -0.12 -8.91 -18.65
C ALA A 235 1.20 -9.28 -19.29
N ILE A 236 1.63 -8.42 -20.20
CA ILE A 236 2.98 -8.40 -20.74
C ILE A 236 3.84 -7.36 -20.02
N LYS A 237 3.21 -6.24 -19.67
CA LYS A 237 3.91 -5.15 -18.99
C LYS A 237 2.94 -4.39 -18.09
N GLY A 238 3.35 -4.11 -16.86
CA GLY A 238 2.68 -3.19 -15.94
C GLY A 238 3.64 -2.07 -15.58
N PHE A 239 3.14 -0.84 -15.50
CA PHE A 239 3.93 0.32 -15.07
C PHE A 239 3.17 1.13 -14.03
N MET A 240 3.78 1.30 -12.87
CA MET A 240 3.17 1.91 -11.70
C MET A 240 4.03 3.06 -11.20
N GLY A 241 3.37 4.18 -10.88
CA GLY A 241 4.01 5.28 -10.16
C GLY A 241 5.29 5.81 -10.81
N GLY A 242 5.45 5.78 -12.15
CA GLY A 242 6.65 6.35 -12.79
C GLY A 242 7.96 5.61 -12.54
N LEU A 243 7.94 4.56 -11.72
CA LEU A 243 9.10 4.05 -11.04
C LEU A 243 9.19 2.53 -11.18
N PHE A 244 8.06 1.85 -11.02
CA PHE A 244 7.96 0.39 -10.99
C PHE A 244 7.49 -0.19 -12.32
N GLU A 245 8.09 -1.30 -12.70
CA GLU A 245 7.72 -2.06 -13.89
C GLU A 245 7.63 -3.55 -13.57
N LEU A 246 6.50 -4.17 -13.94
CA LEU A 246 6.34 -5.60 -14.05
C LEU A 246 6.50 -5.98 -15.52
N ARG A 247 7.32 -6.98 -15.84
CA ARG A 247 7.60 -7.37 -17.23
C ARG A 247 7.54 -8.88 -17.38
N ALA A 248 6.70 -9.36 -18.30
CA ALA A 248 6.62 -10.78 -18.63
C ALA A 248 7.94 -11.26 -19.24
N GLU A 249 8.47 -12.36 -18.70
CA GLU A 249 9.77 -12.93 -19.06
C GLU A 249 9.69 -14.47 -19.06
N LYS A 250 10.70 -15.12 -19.64
CA LYS A 250 10.90 -16.56 -19.39
C LYS A 250 11.18 -16.74 -17.90
N GLU A 251 10.64 -17.79 -17.28
CA GLU A 251 10.81 -18.04 -15.84
C GLU A 251 12.28 -18.08 -15.42
N SER A 252 13.13 -18.74 -16.22
CA SER A 252 14.57 -18.78 -15.99
C SER A 252 15.21 -17.39 -15.99
N ILE A 253 14.69 -16.45 -16.79
CA ILE A 253 15.17 -15.07 -16.84
C ILE A 253 14.61 -14.24 -15.70
N ALA A 254 13.31 -14.38 -15.41
CA ALA A 254 12.63 -13.70 -14.32
C ALA A 254 13.38 -13.90 -13.00
N LYS A 255 13.69 -15.16 -12.67
CA LYS A 255 14.38 -15.57 -11.43
C LYS A 255 15.86 -15.16 -11.35
N MET A 256 16.49 -14.68 -12.43
CA MET A 256 17.85 -14.13 -12.37
C MET A 256 17.86 -12.72 -11.76
N LEU A 257 18.02 -12.63 -10.44
CA LEU A 257 18.19 -11.36 -9.73
C LEU A 257 19.61 -10.79 -9.93
N GLY A 258 19.70 -9.47 -10.15
CA GLY A 258 20.99 -8.77 -10.23
C GLY A 258 21.77 -8.84 -8.91
N THR A 259 23.09 -8.74 -8.95
CA THR A 259 23.98 -8.93 -7.79
C THR A 259 23.84 -7.84 -6.72
N GLU A 260 23.58 -6.60 -7.12
CA GLU A 260 23.46 -5.46 -6.20
C GLU A 260 21.99 -5.10 -5.95
N PRO A 261 21.53 -5.11 -4.69
CA PRO A 261 20.20 -4.63 -4.34
C PRO A 261 20.06 -3.13 -4.65
N ILE A 262 18.82 -2.71 -4.80
CA ILE A 262 18.48 -1.33 -5.16
C ILE A 262 18.16 -0.57 -3.89
N ASP A 263 18.75 0.62 -3.73
CA ASP A 263 18.40 1.49 -2.61
C ASP A 263 17.06 2.20 -2.87
N MET A 264 16.05 1.84 -2.10
CA MET A 264 14.69 2.33 -2.22
C MET A 264 14.54 3.77 -1.78
N LEU A 265 15.30 4.21 -0.77
CA LEU A 265 15.31 5.60 -0.32
C LEU A 265 15.90 6.48 -1.43
N GLU A 266 17.02 6.07 -2.03
CA GLU A 266 17.59 6.78 -3.17
C GLU A 266 16.64 6.78 -4.38
N ALA A 267 16.01 5.64 -4.67
CA ALA A 267 15.19 5.51 -5.86
C ALA A 267 13.87 6.30 -5.77
N SER A 268 13.29 6.46 -4.57
CA SER A 268 11.98 7.09 -4.34
C SER A 268 12.03 8.52 -3.80
N SER A 269 13.15 8.97 -3.23
CA SER A 269 13.29 10.31 -2.66
C SER A 269 13.25 11.43 -3.71
N ILE A 270 12.84 12.61 -3.25
CA ILE A 270 12.74 13.82 -4.06
C ILE A 270 13.87 14.76 -3.65
N LYS A 271 14.85 14.89 -4.53
CA LYS A 271 15.97 15.82 -4.32
C LYS A 271 15.46 17.27 -4.33
N VAL A 272 15.98 18.08 -3.42
CA VAL A 272 15.69 19.52 -3.38
C VAL A 272 16.95 20.35 -3.53
N ASP A 273 16.79 21.56 -4.04
CA ASP A 273 17.87 22.49 -4.39
C ASP A 273 18.38 23.32 -3.20
N LYS A 274 17.71 23.23 -2.05
CA LYS A 274 18.00 24.06 -0.88
C LYS A 274 18.01 23.25 0.40
N ASN A 275 19.06 23.43 1.19
CA ASN A 275 19.13 22.92 2.55
C ASN A 275 18.21 23.74 3.48
N LEU A 276 17.26 23.05 4.12
CA LEU A 276 16.31 23.67 5.04
C LEU A 276 16.87 23.90 6.45
N GLY A 277 18.04 23.34 6.78
CA GLY A 277 18.60 23.31 8.13
C GLY A 277 18.01 22.15 8.94
N ALA A 278 18.06 22.25 10.26
CA ALA A 278 17.43 21.28 11.15
C ALA A 278 15.89 21.36 11.02
N PRO A 279 15.18 20.26 10.70
CA PRO A 279 13.73 20.25 10.46
C PRO A 279 12.91 20.93 11.58
N GLU A 280 13.27 20.68 12.84
CA GLU A 280 12.60 21.19 14.03
C GLU A 280 12.66 22.72 14.18
N ASN A 281 13.54 23.38 13.42
CA ASN A 281 13.65 24.83 13.40
C ASN A 281 12.86 25.49 12.27
N VAL A 282 12.23 24.71 11.38
CA VAL A 282 11.45 25.23 10.25
C VAL A 282 10.00 25.49 10.69
N GLU A 283 9.61 26.76 10.68
CA GLU A 283 8.28 27.22 11.10
C GLU A 283 7.28 27.31 9.94
N ALA A 284 7.76 27.62 8.73
CA ALA A 284 6.92 27.65 7.54
C ALA A 284 7.74 27.41 6.27
N LEU A 285 7.10 26.79 5.27
CA LEU A 285 7.62 26.59 3.93
C LEU A 285 6.63 27.05 2.87
N THR A 286 7.15 27.63 1.80
CA THR A 286 6.40 27.78 0.55
C THR A 286 7.15 27.00 -0.52
N LEU A 287 6.47 26.02 -1.10
CA LEU A 287 7.02 25.09 -2.07
C LEU A 287 6.28 25.22 -3.39
N ARG A 288 7.02 25.04 -4.49
CA ARG A 288 6.44 24.78 -5.80
C ARG A 288 6.54 23.30 -6.10
N LEU A 289 5.40 22.67 -6.33
CA LEU A 289 5.25 21.27 -6.68
C LEU A 289 4.90 21.13 -8.16
N THR A 290 5.55 20.17 -8.83
CA THR A 290 5.28 19.82 -10.23
C THR A 290 5.26 18.30 -10.40
N GLY A 291 4.70 17.81 -11.51
CA GLY A 291 4.60 16.37 -11.77
C GLY A 291 3.40 15.67 -11.11
N LEU A 292 2.46 16.43 -10.55
CA LEU A 292 1.29 15.93 -9.83
C LEU A 292 0.18 15.36 -10.74
N LYS A 293 0.10 15.82 -12.01
CA LYS A 293 -1.03 15.56 -12.91
C LYS A 293 -2.37 15.91 -12.22
N ASP A 294 -3.26 14.92 -12.05
CA ASP A 294 -4.59 15.06 -11.46
C ASP A 294 -4.60 14.77 -9.95
N PHE A 295 -3.43 14.51 -9.35
CA PHE A 295 -3.33 14.22 -7.92
C PHE A 295 -3.74 15.44 -7.09
N LYS A 296 -4.67 15.21 -6.16
CA LYS A 296 -5.17 16.24 -5.24
C LYS A 296 -4.40 16.16 -3.94
N ILE A 297 -3.61 17.19 -3.65
CA ILE A 297 -2.91 17.28 -2.37
C ILE A 297 -3.92 17.59 -1.26
N PRO A 298 -3.96 16.82 -0.15
CA PRO A 298 -4.83 17.10 0.98
C PRO A 298 -4.59 18.50 1.55
N ASN A 299 -5.66 19.21 1.93
CA ASN A 299 -5.55 20.46 2.69
C ASN A 299 -5.77 20.18 4.16
N SER A 300 -5.08 20.93 5.01
CA SER A 300 -5.29 20.97 6.46
C SER A 300 -5.00 22.38 6.98
N HIS A 301 -5.16 22.60 8.28
CA HIS A 301 -4.80 23.87 8.92
C HIS A 301 -3.33 24.22 8.77
N ARG A 302 -2.45 23.21 8.63
CA ARG A 302 -1.00 23.36 8.44
C ARG A 302 -0.53 23.25 6.99
N GLN A 303 -1.39 22.82 6.06
CA GLN A 303 -1.03 22.58 4.66
C GLN A 303 -2.10 23.14 3.73
N ARG A 304 -1.76 24.17 2.93
CA ARG A 304 -2.71 24.85 2.04
C ARG A 304 -2.20 24.94 0.60
N VAL A 305 -3.06 24.60 -0.34
CA VAL A 305 -2.84 24.76 -1.78
C VAL A 305 -3.38 26.13 -2.23
N ARG A 306 -2.54 27.02 -2.79
CA ARG A 306 -2.95 28.39 -3.18
C ARG A 306 -3.20 28.63 -4.67
N SER A 307 -2.62 27.86 -5.59
CA SER A 307 -2.84 28.06 -7.02
C SER A 307 -2.47 26.84 -7.86
N ASN A 308 -3.24 26.60 -8.92
CA ASN A 308 -2.94 25.68 -10.00
C ASN A 308 -3.03 26.44 -11.35
N LEU A 309 -1.99 27.17 -11.71
CA LEU A 309 -1.86 27.72 -13.07
C LEU A 309 -0.75 26.96 -13.79
N GLY A 310 -1.14 26.14 -14.77
CA GLY A 310 -0.21 25.45 -15.68
C GLY A 310 0.56 24.27 -15.08
N GLY A 311 0.02 23.55 -14.09
CA GLY A 311 0.69 22.38 -13.49
C GLY A 311 1.80 22.70 -12.48
N ASN A 312 1.90 23.97 -12.07
CA ASN A 312 2.74 24.43 -10.97
C ASN A 312 1.83 24.70 -9.76
N LEU A 313 1.85 23.79 -8.79
CA LEU A 313 1.10 23.94 -7.55
C LEU A 313 1.97 24.68 -6.52
N ILE A 314 1.42 25.72 -5.89
CA ILE A 314 2.06 26.38 -4.74
C ILE A 314 1.46 25.79 -3.46
N LEU A 315 2.33 25.14 -2.68
CA LEU A 315 2.00 24.55 -1.39
C LEU A 315 2.59 25.42 -0.28
N GLU A 316 1.74 25.86 0.63
CA GLU A 316 2.13 26.56 1.85
C GLU A 316 2.00 25.61 3.03
N LEU A 317 3.08 25.47 3.78
CA LEU A 317 3.17 24.64 4.97
C LEU A 317 3.53 25.50 6.16
N SER A 318 2.96 25.19 7.32
CA SER A 318 3.37 25.73 8.60
C SER A 318 3.58 24.58 9.61
N ARG A 319 4.34 24.87 10.66
CA ARG A 319 4.35 24.02 11.87
C ARG A 319 2.91 23.84 12.36
N ASP A 320 2.60 22.65 12.86
CA ASP A 320 1.30 22.37 13.47
C ASP A 320 1.15 23.19 14.75
N ARG A 321 -0.04 23.73 14.98
CA ARG A 321 -0.39 24.52 16.16
C ARG A 321 -1.88 24.39 16.39
N ARG A 322 -2.29 24.58 17.65
CA ARG A 322 -3.70 24.74 18.02
C ARG A 322 -4.34 25.83 17.14
N THR A 323 -5.37 25.45 16.40
CA THR A 323 -6.21 26.40 15.64
C THR A 323 -7.19 27.15 16.55
N GLU A 324 -7.56 28.35 16.13
CA GLU A 324 -8.67 29.12 16.73
C GLU A 324 -10.05 28.65 16.24
N GLN A 325 -10.09 27.82 15.19
CA GLN A 325 -11.32 27.33 14.57
C GLN A 325 -11.41 25.81 14.78
N PRO A 326 -12.08 25.34 15.85
CA PRO A 326 -12.28 23.92 16.10
C PRO A 326 -13.23 23.33 15.05
N ALA A 327 -12.90 22.13 14.57
CA ALA A 327 -13.67 21.32 13.65
C ALA A 327 -13.92 19.94 14.26
N ARG A 328 -15.00 19.80 15.05
CA ARG A 328 -15.37 18.53 15.68
C ARG A 328 -15.65 17.44 14.65
N LEU A 329 -15.24 16.21 14.95
CA LEU A 329 -15.60 15.04 14.13
C LEU A 329 -17.10 14.71 14.26
N PRO A 330 -17.80 14.49 13.14
CA PRO A 330 -19.10 13.83 13.15
C PRO A 330 -19.00 12.45 13.83
N PRO A 331 -20.03 11.98 14.55
CA PRO A 331 -19.99 10.69 15.25
C PRO A 331 -19.56 9.51 14.37
N ALA A 332 -20.10 9.42 13.14
CA ALA A 332 -19.72 8.35 12.20
C ALA A 332 -18.23 8.35 11.86
N LYS A 333 -17.62 9.53 11.68
CA LYS A 333 -16.18 9.66 11.43
C LYS A 333 -15.35 9.37 12.68
N ARG A 334 -15.86 9.76 13.85
CA ARG A 334 -15.24 9.40 15.12
C ARG A 334 -15.17 7.87 15.27
N ASP A 335 -16.25 7.17 14.99
CA ASP A 335 -16.34 5.71 15.11
C ASP A 335 -15.43 5.00 14.10
N GLU A 336 -15.37 5.52 12.86
CA GLU A 336 -14.42 5.06 11.82
C GLU A 336 -12.97 5.13 12.31
N TYR A 337 -12.57 6.27 12.90
CA TYR A 337 -11.21 6.49 13.41
C TYR A 337 -10.92 5.88 14.78
N LEU A 338 -11.88 5.17 15.38
CA LEU A 338 -11.70 4.34 16.57
C LEU A 338 -11.73 2.85 16.26
N LYS A 339 -12.15 2.47 15.05
CA LYS A 339 -12.35 1.10 14.67
C LYS A 339 -11.02 0.33 14.65
N SER A 340 -11.05 -0.90 15.16
CA SER A 340 -9.97 -1.87 14.99
C SER A 340 -9.91 -2.40 13.56
N THR A 341 -8.71 -2.67 13.05
CA THR A 341 -8.46 -3.23 11.72
C THR A 341 -7.47 -4.40 11.82
N PRO A 342 -7.29 -5.24 10.78
CA PRO A 342 -6.30 -6.32 10.78
C PRO A 342 -4.88 -5.89 11.14
N THR A 343 -4.50 -4.64 10.84
CA THR A 343 -3.17 -4.07 11.12
C THR A 343 -3.15 -3.24 12.41
N LEU A 344 -4.26 -2.61 12.78
CA LEU A 344 -4.43 -1.75 13.96
C LEU A 344 -5.35 -2.42 14.98
N GLN A 345 -4.88 -3.47 15.66
CA GLN A 345 -5.69 -4.30 16.56
C GLN A 345 -6.02 -3.64 17.91
N SER A 346 -6.54 -2.41 17.88
CA SER A 346 -6.79 -1.52 19.02
C SER A 346 -7.77 -2.07 20.07
N ASP A 347 -8.59 -3.05 19.70
CA ASP A 347 -9.48 -3.78 20.60
C ASP A 347 -8.79 -4.93 21.36
N HIS A 348 -7.58 -5.33 20.94
CA HIS A 348 -6.82 -6.41 21.57
C HIS A 348 -6.43 -6.06 23.02
N GLU A 349 -6.59 -7.03 23.93
CA GLU A 349 -6.40 -6.80 25.37
C GLU A 349 -5.01 -6.26 25.72
N ALA A 350 -3.95 -6.80 25.09
CA ALA A 350 -2.58 -6.36 25.32
C ALA A 350 -2.35 -4.88 24.97
N LEU A 351 -2.93 -4.40 23.85
CA LEU A 351 -2.85 -2.99 23.44
C LEU A 351 -3.67 -2.11 24.39
N ARG A 352 -4.91 -2.52 24.73
CA ARG A 352 -5.75 -1.78 25.70
C ARG A 352 -5.12 -1.71 27.09
N LYS A 353 -4.48 -2.78 27.55
CA LYS A 353 -3.75 -2.82 28.83
C LYS A 353 -2.56 -1.88 28.79
N LYS A 354 -1.73 -1.96 27.75
CA LYS A 354 -0.56 -1.07 27.59
C LYS A 354 -0.99 0.40 27.52
N ALA A 355 -2.01 0.71 26.73
CA ALA A 355 -2.58 2.04 26.64
C ALA A 355 -2.97 2.59 28.02
N ARG A 356 -3.74 1.84 28.81
CA ARG A 356 -4.11 2.22 30.20
C ARG A 356 -2.91 2.43 31.12
N GLU A 357 -1.88 1.59 31.01
CA GLU A 357 -0.65 1.73 31.80
C GLU A 357 0.10 3.04 31.48
N ILE A 358 0.11 3.45 30.20
CA ILE A 358 0.80 4.67 29.75
C ILE A 358 0.02 5.93 30.14
N ILE A 359 -1.28 5.97 29.84
CA ILE A 359 -2.12 7.17 30.05
C ILE A 359 -2.48 7.39 31.52
N ARG A 360 -2.44 6.33 32.34
CA ARG A 360 -2.84 6.36 33.76
C ARG A 360 -4.24 6.94 33.94
N GLU A 361 -4.37 8.05 34.65
CA GLU A 361 -5.65 8.71 34.94
C GLU A 361 -5.95 9.89 33.99
N GLU A 362 -5.04 10.22 33.07
CA GLU A 362 -5.19 11.34 32.14
C GLU A 362 -6.46 11.21 31.28
N LYS A 363 -7.09 12.36 31.00
CA LYS A 363 -8.35 12.48 30.27
C LYS A 363 -8.27 13.44 29.09
N ASP A 364 -7.32 14.37 29.09
CA ASP A 364 -7.11 15.24 27.95
C ASP A 364 -6.53 14.44 26.77
N PRO A 365 -7.22 14.37 25.61
CA PRO A 365 -6.76 13.55 24.49
C PRO A 365 -5.37 13.90 23.97
N LEU A 366 -4.95 15.16 24.04
CA LEU A 366 -3.63 15.60 23.57
C LEU A 366 -2.54 15.20 24.56
N GLU A 367 -2.76 15.35 25.86
CA GLU A 367 -1.83 14.87 26.89
C GLU A 367 -1.72 13.34 26.88
N MET A 368 -2.85 12.65 26.75
CA MET A 368 -2.86 11.19 26.56
C MET A 368 -2.03 10.79 25.35
N ALA A 369 -2.23 11.45 24.20
CA ALA A 369 -1.46 11.18 22.99
C ALA A 369 0.03 11.50 23.17
N THR A 370 0.38 12.54 23.92
CA THR A 370 1.77 12.90 24.25
C THR A 370 2.46 11.81 25.07
N TYR A 371 1.77 11.23 26.06
CA TYR A 371 2.32 10.12 26.84
C TYR A 371 2.51 8.85 26.00
N LEU A 372 1.56 8.57 25.11
CA LEU A 372 1.66 7.45 24.16
C LEU A 372 2.84 7.63 23.19
N GLU A 373 2.97 8.82 22.61
CA GLU A 373 4.05 9.21 21.70
C GLU A 373 5.40 9.01 22.37
N GLN A 374 5.61 9.65 23.52
CA GLN A 374 6.87 9.58 24.26
C GLN A 374 7.20 8.13 24.66
N TRP A 375 6.21 7.34 25.05
CA TRP A 375 6.41 5.93 25.36
C TRP A 375 6.86 5.15 24.12
N VAL A 376 6.20 5.35 22.96
CA VAL A 376 6.57 4.68 21.70
C VAL A 376 7.99 5.07 21.30
N PHE A 377 8.30 6.37 21.25
CA PHE A 377 9.63 6.88 20.90
C PHE A 377 10.74 6.29 21.78
N THR A 378 10.47 6.18 23.09
CA THR A 378 11.46 5.68 24.05
C THR A 378 11.62 4.15 24.01
N ASN A 379 10.55 3.42 23.72
CA ASN A 379 10.50 1.96 23.92
C ASN A 379 10.55 1.15 22.62
N VAL A 380 10.43 1.79 21.46
CA VAL A 380 10.46 1.11 20.15
C VAL A 380 11.73 1.49 19.41
N ARG A 381 12.59 0.50 19.16
CA ARG A 381 13.84 0.71 18.44
C ARG A 381 13.56 0.88 16.95
N GLN A 382 13.98 2.01 16.39
CA GLN A 382 13.89 2.21 14.94
C GLN A 382 14.80 1.23 14.19
N THR A 383 14.24 0.42 13.29
CA THR A 383 14.99 -0.58 12.51
C THR A 383 14.21 -1.05 11.29
N MET A 384 14.92 -1.35 10.21
CA MET A 384 14.29 -1.77 8.95
C MET A 384 14.05 -3.29 8.89
N ALA A 385 14.41 -4.02 9.95
CA ALA A 385 14.37 -5.48 10.02
C ALA A 385 13.13 -6.02 10.76
N ALA A 386 12.28 -5.15 11.32
CA ALA A 386 11.12 -5.57 12.09
C ALA A 386 10.02 -6.16 11.20
N ASN A 387 9.68 -5.47 10.11
CA ASN A 387 8.85 -5.92 8.99
C ASN A 387 7.62 -6.71 9.41
N THR A 388 6.83 -6.07 10.24
CA THR A 388 5.56 -6.63 10.71
C THR A 388 4.41 -5.74 10.29
N THR A 389 3.26 -6.38 10.21
CA THR A 389 2.04 -5.87 9.59
C THR A 389 0.94 -5.77 10.65
N SER A 390 1.36 -5.78 11.91
CA SER A 390 0.53 -5.90 13.09
C SER A 390 1.04 -4.99 14.20
N ALA A 391 0.21 -4.06 14.65
CA ALA A 391 0.51 -3.23 15.82
C ALA A 391 0.83 -4.09 17.06
N LEU A 392 0.18 -5.25 17.19
CA LEU A 392 0.44 -6.19 18.28
C LEU A 392 1.85 -6.81 18.21
N ASP A 393 2.36 -7.12 17.02
CA ASP A 393 3.74 -7.56 16.85
C ASP A 393 4.74 -6.45 17.16
N VAL A 394 4.48 -5.20 16.71
CA VAL A 394 5.34 -4.06 17.03
C VAL A 394 5.39 -3.82 18.53
N LEU A 395 4.24 -3.96 19.21
CA LEU A 395 4.18 -3.97 20.66
C LEU A 395 5.14 -5.05 21.19
N ASN A 396 4.97 -6.31 20.85
CA ASN A 396 5.79 -7.38 21.44
C ASN A 396 7.29 -7.30 21.09
N ASN A 397 7.63 -6.92 19.85
CA ASN A 397 9.00 -6.90 19.33
C ASN A 397 9.76 -5.62 19.68
N ARG A 398 9.05 -4.52 19.99
CA ARG A 398 9.64 -3.20 20.31
C ARG A 398 10.61 -2.72 19.23
N ALA A 399 10.26 -2.95 17.98
CA ALA A 399 11.09 -2.63 16.82
C ALA A 399 10.21 -2.34 15.61
N GLY A 400 10.59 -1.35 14.79
CA GLY A 400 9.83 -0.91 13.62
C GLY A 400 10.50 0.23 12.86
N ASP A 401 10.11 0.47 11.62
CA ASP A 401 10.34 1.69 10.86
C ASP A 401 9.21 2.70 11.10
N CYS A 402 9.21 3.83 10.36
CA CYS A 402 8.19 4.87 10.52
C CYS A 402 6.76 4.36 10.37
N THR A 403 6.54 3.35 9.52
CA THR A 403 5.23 2.72 9.28
C THR A 403 4.79 1.97 10.53
N GLU A 404 5.64 1.10 11.06
CA GLU A 404 5.31 0.24 12.21
C GLU A 404 5.21 1.02 13.53
N ILE A 405 6.09 2.01 13.71
CA ILE A 405 6.05 2.93 14.86
C ILE A 405 4.73 3.73 14.83
N THR A 406 4.36 4.27 13.67
CA THR A 406 3.08 4.96 13.47
C THR A 406 1.89 4.03 13.73
N MET A 407 1.92 2.83 13.16
CA MET A 407 0.87 1.81 13.32
C MET A 407 0.64 1.47 14.80
N LEU A 408 1.72 1.24 15.58
CA LEU A 408 1.60 1.00 17.01
C LEU A 408 1.03 2.20 17.76
N PHE A 409 1.51 3.41 17.46
CA PHE A 409 1.01 4.63 18.08
C PHE A 409 -0.49 4.82 17.82
N VAL A 410 -0.93 4.69 16.56
CA VAL A 410 -2.35 4.81 16.19
C VAL A 410 -3.19 3.75 16.89
N ALA A 411 -2.73 2.49 16.97
CA ALA A 411 -3.44 1.43 17.67
C ALA A 411 -3.59 1.73 19.18
N LEU A 412 -2.54 2.25 19.83
CA LEU A 412 -2.60 2.65 21.24
C LEU A 412 -3.52 3.86 21.46
N ALA A 413 -3.51 4.84 20.55
CA ALA A 413 -4.40 6.00 20.61
C ALA A 413 -5.88 5.58 20.49
N ARG A 414 -6.20 4.73 19.50
CA ARG A 414 -7.55 4.17 19.33
C ARG A 414 -7.98 3.34 20.54
N ALA A 415 -7.07 2.51 21.08
CA ALA A 415 -7.32 1.72 22.31
C ALA A 415 -7.61 2.60 23.54
N SER A 416 -7.16 3.85 23.51
CA SER A 416 -7.38 4.87 24.54
C SER A 416 -8.64 5.70 24.30
N GLY A 417 -9.41 5.43 23.24
CA GLY A 417 -10.61 6.18 22.88
C GLY A 417 -10.35 7.49 22.13
N ILE A 418 -9.12 7.69 21.63
CA ILE A 418 -8.71 8.84 20.84
C ILE A 418 -8.86 8.48 19.34
N PRO A 419 -9.69 9.20 18.57
CA PRO A 419 -9.77 8.99 17.13
C PRO A 419 -8.41 9.29 16.50
N ALA A 420 -7.86 8.33 15.78
CA ALA A 420 -6.50 8.44 15.23
C ALA A 420 -6.39 7.80 13.85
N ARG A 421 -5.49 8.30 13.03
CA ARG A 421 -5.21 7.77 11.69
C ARG A 421 -3.73 7.84 11.33
N GLU A 422 -3.36 6.95 10.42
CA GLU A 422 -2.07 6.97 9.75
C GLU A 422 -2.07 8.05 8.66
N VAL A 423 -0.94 8.72 8.50
CA VAL A 423 -0.71 9.73 7.48
C VAL A 423 0.53 9.36 6.69
N GLY A 424 0.35 9.21 5.38
CA GLY A 424 1.45 9.01 4.44
C GLY A 424 1.85 10.32 3.79
N GLY A 425 3.16 10.51 3.61
CA GLY A 425 3.65 11.72 2.99
C GLY A 425 5.14 11.69 2.73
N VAL A 426 5.71 12.87 2.52
CA VAL A 426 7.15 13.04 2.43
C VAL A 426 7.63 14.05 3.46
N MET A 427 8.84 13.85 3.94
CA MET A 427 9.44 14.63 5.00
C MET A 427 10.87 14.99 4.62
N TYR A 428 11.29 16.19 5.00
CA TYR A 428 12.64 16.64 4.72
C TYR A 428 13.68 15.89 5.57
N ALA A 429 14.72 15.41 4.91
CA ALA A 429 15.92 14.87 5.55
C ALA A 429 17.17 15.42 4.85
N ASN A 430 18.28 15.47 5.59
CA ASN A 430 19.55 15.95 5.07
C ASN A 430 20.71 15.01 5.48
N GLU A 431 20.76 13.84 4.84
CA GLU A 431 21.78 12.81 5.06
C GLU A 431 22.82 12.85 3.92
N GLY A 432 23.62 13.91 3.88
CA GLY A 432 24.62 14.16 2.83
C GLY A 432 24.07 14.84 1.58
N SER A 433 22.77 14.74 1.31
CA SER A 433 22.07 15.61 0.35
C SER A 433 20.66 15.95 0.84
N PRO A 434 20.14 17.16 0.55
CA PRO A 434 18.82 17.56 0.99
C PRO A 434 17.76 16.88 0.13
N ILE A 435 16.90 16.09 0.77
CA ILE A 435 15.85 15.30 0.13
C ILE A 435 14.53 15.44 0.87
N PHE A 436 13.43 15.17 0.19
CA PHE A 436 12.19 14.73 0.80
C PHE A 436 12.06 13.22 0.60
N GLY A 437 12.18 12.46 1.69
CA GLY A 437 11.97 11.02 1.72
C GLY A 437 10.52 10.72 2.11
N TRP A 438 10.00 9.58 1.67
CA TRP A 438 8.72 9.09 2.18
C TRP A 438 8.80 8.83 3.67
N HIS A 439 7.70 9.13 4.34
CA HIS A 439 7.54 9.00 5.77
C HIS A 439 6.08 8.73 6.13
N ALA A 440 5.88 8.00 7.22
CA ALA A 440 4.59 7.78 7.84
C ALA A 440 4.60 8.38 9.24
N TRP A 441 3.53 9.10 9.60
CA TRP A 441 3.29 9.63 10.94
C TRP A 441 1.80 9.54 11.25
N ALA A 442 1.38 9.99 12.43
CA ALA A 442 -0.01 9.91 12.88
C ALA A 442 -0.70 11.27 12.94
N GLU A 443 -2.02 11.26 12.80
CA GLU A 443 -2.88 12.35 13.24
C GLU A 443 -3.85 11.81 14.30
N ILE A 444 -4.01 12.54 15.40
CA ILE A 444 -5.06 12.29 16.41
C ILE A 444 -6.06 13.43 16.39
N HIS A 445 -7.32 13.15 16.71
CA HIS A 445 -8.32 14.18 16.89
C HIS A 445 -8.51 14.48 18.38
N ASP A 446 -8.11 15.66 18.83
CA ASP A 446 -8.09 16.05 20.24
C ASP A 446 -9.46 16.45 20.82
N GLY A 447 -10.50 16.36 19.98
CA GLY A 447 -11.87 16.79 20.29
C GLY A 447 -12.25 18.09 19.61
N GLU A 448 -11.25 18.87 19.20
CA GLU A 448 -11.42 20.14 18.48
C GLU A 448 -10.76 20.13 17.11
N GLN A 449 -9.62 19.46 16.92
CA GLN A 449 -8.92 19.43 15.64
C GLN A 449 -8.08 18.16 15.48
N TRP A 450 -7.64 17.93 14.25
CA TRP A 450 -6.57 16.99 13.96
C TRP A 450 -5.21 17.60 14.35
N VAL A 451 -4.43 16.85 15.13
CA VAL A 451 -3.06 17.19 15.54
C VAL A 451 -2.11 16.15 14.96
N SER A 452 -1.12 16.60 14.19
CA SER A 452 -0.07 15.73 13.66
C SER A 452 0.95 15.39 14.75
N ILE A 453 1.21 14.10 14.91
CA ILE A 453 2.15 13.53 15.87
C ILE A 453 3.08 12.57 15.13
N ASP A 454 4.39 12.75 15.30
CA ASP A 454 5.40 11.84 14.78
C ASP A 454 6.11 11.12 15.95
N PRO A 455 5.69 9.87 16.25
CA PRO A 455 6.33 9.05 17.28
C PRO A 455 7.72 8.54 16.90
N THR A 456 8.13 8.67 15.63
CA THR A 456 9.48 8.32 15.19
C THR A 456 10.48 9.37 15.68
N TRP A 457 10.06 10.63 15.79
CA TRP A 457 10.92 11.79 16.01
C TRP A 457 10.63 12.55 17.31
N ASN A 458 9.81 12.01 18.19
CA ASN A 458 9.43 12.67 19.44
C ASN A 458 8.77 14.05 19.21
N GLN A 459 7.86 14.13 18.24
CA GLN A 459 7.19 15.38 17.86
C GLN A 459 5.69 15.30 18.06
N VAL A 460 5.18 15.98 19.09
CA VAL A 460 3.80 16.44 19.15
C VAL A 460 3.75 17.83 18.52
N TYR A 461 2.84 18.03 17.55
CA TYR A 461 2.85 19.16 16.63
C TYR A 461 4.08 19.17 15.69
N VAL A 462 4.01 18.37 14.63
CA VAL A 462 5.13 18.20 13.69
C VAL A 462 5.59 19.54 13.06
N ASP A 463 6.87 19.63 12.73
CA ASP A 463 7.44 20.83 12.08
C ASP A 463 6.93 21.03 10.64
N ALA A 464 7.20 22.18 10.02
CA ALA A 464 6.69 22.52 8.69
C ALA A 464 7.25 21.67 7.53
N THR A 465 8.17 20.75 7.79
CA THR A 465 8.83 19.93 6.75
C THR A 465 8.10 18.64 6.41
N HIS A 466 7.00 18.34 7.11
CA HIS A 466 6.11 17.23 6.80
C HIS A 466 5.08 17.65 5.73
N ILE A 467 5.13 16.99 4.57
CA ILE A 467 4.19 17.17 3.45
C ILE A 467 3.24 16.00 3.41
N LYS A 468 1.98 16.25 3.71
CA LYS A 468 0.91 15.27 3.70
C LYS A 468 0.46 14.93 2.28
N LEU A 469 0.40 13.64 1.95
CA LEU A 469 -0.02 13.16 0.64
C LEU A 469 -1.21 12.21 0.72
N SER A 470 -1.36 11.42 1.78
CA SER A 470 -2.54 10.57 2.00
C SER A 470 -3.13 10.77 3.38
N GLU A 471 -4.41 10.43 3.48
CA GLU A 471 -5.16 10.27 4.73
C GLU A 471 -5.63 8.83 4.76
N ASP A 472 -5.31 8.11 5.83
CA ASP A 472 -5.67 6.70 6.01
C ASP A 472 -4.86 5.71 5.17
N SER A 473 -4.78 4.47 5.65
CA SER A 473 -3.98 3.38 5.08
C SER A 473 -4.44 2.92 3.70
N ASN A 474 -5.64 3.32 3.26
CA ASN A 474 -6.29 2.82 2.05
C ASN A 474 -6.26 3.82 0.88
N ASP A 475 -5.69 5.02 1.06
CA ASP A 475 -5.50 5.96 -0.05
C ASP A 475 -4.14 5.72 -0.73
N TRP A 476 -4.17 5.01 -1.85
CA TRP A 476 -2.97 4.67 -2.63
C TRP A 476 -2.68 5.67 -3.76
N ALA A 477 -3.42 6.77 -3.85
CA ALA A 477 -3.22 7.73 -4.93
C ALA A 477 -1.81 8.35 -4.93
N TRP A 478 -1.15 8.41 -3.77
CA TRP A 478 0.19 8.96 -3.61
C TRP A 478 1.25 8.18 -4.40
N VAL A 479 1.04 6.88 -4.64
CA VAL A 479 1.94 6.01 -5.42
C VAL A 479 2.16 6.57 -6.82
N ASN A 480 1.15 7.27 -7.36
CA ASN A 480 1.22 7.89 -8.68
C ASN A 480 2.30 8.98 -8.81
N LEU A 481 2.71 9.56 -7.67
CA LEU A 481 3.68 10.64 -7.56
C LEU A 481 5.13 10.17 -7.59
N LEU A 482 5.36 8.88 -7.29
CA LEU A 482 6.70 8.29 -7.28
C LEU A 482 7.45 8.59 -8.59
N GLY A 483 8.72 8.93 -8.48
CA GLY A 483 9.59 9.27 -9.62
C GLY A 483 9.16 10.47 -10.49
N LYS A 484 8.00 11.10 -10.25
CA LYS A 484 7.42 12.19 -11.06
C LYS A 484 7.37 13.51 -10.31
N MET A 485 7.05 13.46 -9.02
CA MET A 485 6.93 14.67 -8.20
C MET A 485 8.28 15.36 -8.07
N LYS A 486 8.30 16.68 -8.27
CA LYS A 486 9.46 17.54 -8.02
C LYS A 486 9.06 18.66 -7.08
N ILE A 487 9.95 18.96 -6.14
CA ILE A 487 9.79 20.03 -5.14
C ILE A 487 10.84 21.10 -5.42
N LYS A 488 10.40 22.36 -5.47
CA LYS A 488 11.30 23.52 -5.42
C LYS A 488 10.96 24.39 -4.21
N VAL A 489 11.97 24.74 -3.43
CA VAL A 489 11.79 25.60 -2.25
C VAL A 489 11.72 27.07 -2.69
N LEU A 490 10.60 27.75 -2.40
CA LEU A 490 10.44 29.17 -2.70
C LEU A 490 10.75 30.06 -1.49
N LYS A 491 10.24 29.68 -0.32
CA LYS A 491 10.42 30.41 0.94
C LYS A 491 10.60 29.45 2.11
N VAL A 492 11.43 29.85 3.07
CA VAL A 492 11.66 29.14 4.33
C VAL A 492 11.64 30.17 5.44
N THR A 493 10.81 29.95 6.46
CA THR A 493 10.83 30.70 7.72
C THR A 493 11.32 29.77 8.82
N ARG A 494 12.27 30.23 9.63
CA ARG A 494 12.84 29.46 10.75
C ARG A 494 12.55 30.16 12.08
N LYS A 495 12.64 29.40 13.17
CA LYS A 495 12.70 29.97 14.52
C LYS A 495 13.87 30.97 14.56
N SER A 496 13.59 32.14 15.11
CA SER A 496 14.56 33.21 15.37
C SER A 496 15.55 32.81 16.45
#